data_AF-A0A1I6MPD4-F1
#
_entry.id   AF-A0A1I6MPD4-F1
#
_cell.length_a   1.000
_cell.length_b   1.000
_cell.length_c   1.000
_cell.angle_alpha   90.00
_cell.angle_beta   90.00
_cell.angle_gamma   90.00
#
_symmetry.space_group_name_H-M   'P 1'
#
loop_
_entity.id
_entity.type
_entity.pdbx_description
1 polymer ?
#
loop_
_entity_poly.entity_id
_entity_poly.type
_entity_poly.pdbx_seq_one_letter_code
_entity_poly.pdbx_strand_id
1 'polypeptide(L)'
;MDSLSFEEGAELDPLSAVGLNLSFDSDAPWTPKVDAGEGETIFVNAEGTCTAQYWQEVFEATADDDETASDEFLATLSGATEEEMEEFASTGHFALTTGVDGEPADGDVQNRILLWTTDEDAVLLAARVFANLDYKASQMSNAYSMELLCSTGTVPEDVVDSLDEVASIIVTEPGD
;
A
#
# COMPACT_ATOMS: atom_id res chain seq x y z
N MET A 1 -6.72 -16.93 4.26
CA MET A 1 -5.59 -16.68 3.35
C MET A 1 -4.58 -15.98 4.21
N ASP A 2 -3.41 -16.58 4.42
CA ASP A 2 -2.48 -16.18 5.49
C ASP A 2 -1.39 -15.22 4.95
N SER A 3 -1.28 -15.08 3.64
CA SER A 3 -0.46 -14.09 2.92
C SER A 3 -0.86 -14.09 1.45
N LEU A 4 -0.43 -13.07 0.70
CA LEU A 4 -0.65 -12.92 -0.73
C LEU A 4 0.61 -12.40 -1.42
N SER A 5 1.35 -13.31 -2.04
CA SER A 5 2.52 -12.97 -2.87
C SER A 5 2.14 -12.31 -4.20
N PHE A 6 3.13 -11.87 -4.98
CA PHE A 6 2.91 -11.45 -6.38
C PHE A 6 2.32 -12.58 -7.22
N GLU A 7 2.87 -13.79 -7.10
CA GLU A 7 2.39 -14.97 -7.83
C GLU A 7 0.96 -15.34 -7.44
N GLU A 8 0.65 -15.39 -6.13
CA GLU A 8 -0.71 -15.73 -5.66
C GLU A 8 -1.73 -14.63 -6.00
N GLY A 9 -1.33 -13.35 -5.98
CA GLY A 9 -2.21 -12.25 -6.40
C GLY A 9 -2.58 -12.31 -7.88
N ALA A 10 -1.65 -12.75 -8.73
CA ALA A 10 -1.92 -12.98 -10.14
C ALA A 10 -2.90 -14.16 -10.39
N GLU A 11 -3.09 -15.04 -9.41
CA GLU A 11 -4.01 -16.18 -9.48
C GLU A 11 -5.42 -15.87 -8.95
N LEU A 12 -5.66 -14.68 -8.37
CA LEU A 12 -6.97 -14.27 -7.90
C LEU A 12 -8.03 -14.32 -9.01
N ASP A 13 -9.28 -14.64 -8.64
CA ASP A 13 -10.39 -14.53 -9.60
C ASP A 13 -10.48 -13.08 -10.08
N PRO A 14 -10.58 -12.81 -11.40
CA PRO A 14 -10.67 -11.45 -11.93
C PRO A 14 -11.84 -10.61 -11.37
N LEU A 15 -12.87 -11.25 -10.81
CA LEU A 15 -14.02 -10.60 -10.19
C LEU A 15 -13.84 -10.39 -8.67
N SER A 16 -12.71 -10.76 -8.10
CA SER A 16 -12.40 -10.52 -6.68
C SER A 16 -12.41 -9.02 -6.39
N ALA A 17 -12.93 -8.66 -5.22
CA ALA A 17 -12.90 -7.30 -4.74
C ALA A 17 -11.67 -7.12 -3.85
N VAL A 18 -10.86 -6.12 -4.16
CA VAL A 18 -9.77 -5.69 -3.28
C VAL A 18 -10.09 -4.28 -2.78
N GLY A 19 -9.77 -4.01 -1.52
CA GLY A 19 -10.07 -2.72 -0.88
C GLY A 19 -9.01 -2.31 0.11
N LEU A 20 -8.88 -1.00 0.34
CA LEU A 20 -8.12 -0.48 1.47
C LEU A 20 -9.04 -0.37 2.68
N ASN A 21 -8.62 -0.97 3.80
CA ASN A 21 -9.26 -0.82 5.09
C ASN A 21 -8.41 0.05 5.99
N LEU A 22 -9.04 1.06 6.58
CA LEU A 22 -8.40 2.03 7.44
C LEU A 22 -9.00 1.96 8.84
N SER A 23 -8.16 1.72 9.84
CA SER A 23 -8.49 1.71 11.25
C SER A 23 -8.31 3.10 11.85
N PHE A 24 -9.21 3.48 12.75
CA PHE A 24 -9.23 4.77 13.43
C PHE A 24 -9.25 4.59 14.96
N ASP A 25 -8.62 3.53 15.47
CA ASP A 25 -8.52 3.30 16.90
C ASP A 25 -7.78 4.47 17.59
N SER A 26 -8.36 4.98 18.67
CA SER A 26 -7.78 6.09 19.45
C SER A 26 -6.52 5.69 20.21
N ASP A 27 -6.30 4.40 20.44
CA ASP A 27 -5.12 3.86 21.11
C ASP A 27 -4.03 3.39 20.13
N ALA A 28 -4.23 3.55 18.82
CA ALA A 28 -3.25 3.17 17.79
C ALA A 28 -1.99 4.03 17.84
N PRO A 29 -0.82 3.49 17.41
CA PRO A 29 0.43 4.25 17.33
C PRO A 29 0.40 5.41 16.34
N TRP A 30 -0.63 5.47 15.49
CA TRP A 30 -0.88 6.52 14.53
C TRP A 30 -2.28 7.11 14.68
N THR A 31 -2.38 8.42 14.49
CA THR A 31 -3.64 9.14 14.61
C THR A 31 -4.01 9.83 13.31
N PRO A 32 -5.30 9.84 12.92
CA PRO A 32 -5.74 10.54 11.71
C PRO A 32 -5.55 12.06 11.88
N LYS A 33 -4.99 12.69 10.85
CA LYS A 33 -4.82 14.13 10.79
C LYS A 33 -6.16 14.80 10.46
N VAL A 34 -6.73 15.51 11.43
CA VAL A 34 -8.08 16.10 11.37
C VAL A 34 -8.22 17.19 10.29
N ASP A 35 -7.12 17.82 9.88
CA ASP A 35 -7.07 18.90 8.89
C ASP A 35 -6.42 18.46 7.54
N ALA A 36 -6.44 17.16 7.22
CA ALA A 36 -6.11 16.71 5.87
C ALA A 36 -7.16 17.26 4.88
N GLY A 37 -6.78 17.56 3.63
CA GLY A 37 -7.71 18.08 2.63
C GLY A 37 -8.89 17.12 2.41
N GLU A 38 -9.98 17.60 1.78
CA GLU A 38 -11.10 16.71 1.43
C GLU A 38 -10.59 15.52 0.58
N GLY A 39 -10.81 14.29 1.07
CA GLY A 39 -10.45 13.06 0.37
C GLY A 39 -9.06 12.51 0.68
N GLU A 40 -8.27 13.16 1.54
CA GLU A 40 -6.95 12.68 1.96
C GLU A 40 -7.07 12.01 3.34
N THR A 41 -6.65 10.74 3.43
CA THR A 41 -6.45 10.12 4.76
C THR A 41 -4.97 10.12 5.07
N ILE A 42 -4.57 11.05 5.94
CA ILE A 42 -3.20 11.19 6.44
C ILE A 42 -3.19 10.77 7.90
N PHE A 43 -2.20 9.97 8.29
CA PHE A 43 -1.94 9.57 9.65
C PHE A 43 -0.61 10.15 10.13
N VAL A 44 -0.50 10.42 11.44
CA VAL A 44 0.71 10.91 12.08
C VAL A 44 1.05 10.00 13.25
N ASN A 45 2.32 9.59 13.36
CA ASN A 45 2.77 8.76 14.47
C ASN A 45 2.77 9.54 15.80
N ALA A 46 2.83 8.83 16.92
CA ALA A 46 2.83 9.40 18.26
C ALA A 46 3.91 10.46 18.49
N GLU A 47 5.10 10.29 17.89
CA GLU A 47 6.21 11.23 18.00
C GLU A 47 6.06 12.47 17.10
N GLY A 48 5.13 12.46 16.14
CA GLY A 48 4.97 13.51 15.14
C GLY A 48 6.15 13.62 14.18
N THR A 49 6.96 12.57 14.07
CA THR A 49 8.17 12.52 13.23
C THR A 49 7.89 11.97 11.85
N CYS A 50 6.78 11.25 11.66
CA CYS A 50 6.38 10.66 10.40
C CYS A 50 4.90 10.89 10.10
N THR A 51 4.59 11.00 8.80
CA THR A 51 3.23 11.03 8.27
C THR A 51 3.05 9.95 7.22
N ALA A 52 1.99 9.18 7.32
CA ALA A 52 1.61 8.17 6.34
C ALA A 52 0.35 8.60 5.60
N GLN A 53 0.33 8.46 4.29
CA GLN A 53 -0.84 8.73 3.45
C GLN A 53 -1.09 7.54 2.53
N TYR A 54 -2.36 7.20 2.33
CA TYR A 54 -2.77 6.05 1.53
C TYR A 54 -3.68 6.46 0.39
N TRP A 55 -3.55 5.75 -0.73
CA TRP A 55 -4.42 5.89 -1.89
C TRP A 55 -4.81 4.52 -2.45
N GLN A 56 -5.99 4.51 -3.07
CA GLN A 56 -6.51 3.37 -3.80
C GLN A 56 -7.09 3.90 -5.13
N GLU A 57 -6.62 3.36 -6.25
CA GLU A 57 -6.98 3.86 -7.59
C GLU A 57 -7.01 2.77 -8.66
N VAL A 58 -7.55 3.13 -9.82
CA VAL A 58 -7.48 2.28 -11.02
C VAL A 58 -6.21 2.62 -11.78
N PHE A 59 -5.35 1.62 -11.97
CA PHE A 59 -4.14 1.72 -12.79
C PHE A 59 -4.20 0.74 -13.96
N GLU A 60 -4.07 1.27 -15.18
CA GLU A 60 -4.00 0.47 -16.40
C GLU A 60 -2.54 0.11 -16.66
N ALA A 61 -2.07 -0.97 -16.01
CA ALA A 61 -0.73 -1.49 -16.19
C ALA A 61 -0.50 -1.99 -17.63
N THR A 62 0.75 -1.92 -18.08
CA THR A 62 1.17 -2.57 -19.34
C THR A 62 1.71 -3.97 -19.12
N ALA A 63 2.16 -4.28 -17.90
CA ALA A 63 2.56 -5.61 -17.49
C ALA A 63 1.37 -6.49 -17.07
N ASP A 64 1.52 -7.80 -17.30
CA ASP A 64 0.53 -8.83 -16.95
C ASP A 64 0.84 -9.52 -15.60
N ASP A 65 1.99 -9.23 -14.98
CA ASP A 65 2.38 -9.72 -13.65
C ASP A 65 2.34 -8.60 -12.60
N ASP A 66 1.91 -8.96 -11.39
CA ASP A 66 1.68 -8.00 -10.30
C ASP A 66 2.95 -7.28 -9.84
N GLU A 67 4.12 -7.93 -9.89
CA GLU A 67 5.39 -7.32 -9.48
C GLU A 67 5.78 -6.19 -10.43
N THR A 68 5.86 -6.48 -11.73
CA THR A 68 6.21 -5.49 -12.75
C THR A 68 5.14 -4.39 -12.85
N ALA A 69 3.85 -4.74 -12.74
CA ALA A 69 2.77 -3.76 -12.71
C ALA A 69 2.87 -2.82 -11.49
N SER A 70 3.32 -3.34 -10.34
CA SER A 70 3.57 -2.53 -9.15
C SER A 70 4.77 -1.61 -9.33
N ASP A 71 5.84 -2.08 -9.98
CA ASP A 71 6.99 -1.23 -10.33
C ASP A 71 6.61 -0.12 -11.34
N GLU A 72 5.79 -0.42 -12.36
CA GLU A 72 5.26 0.60 -13.29
C GLU A 72 4.45 1.69 -12.58
N PHE A 73 3.61 1.28 -11.62
CA PHE A 73 2.80 2.21 -10.85
C PHE A 73 3.67 3.06 -9.90
N LEU A 74 4.62 2.42 -9.22
CA LEU A 74 5.54 3.10 -8.31
C LEU A 74 6.47 4.07 -9.05
N ALA A 75 6.90 3.72 -10.27
CA ALA A 75 7.62 4.62 -11.17
C ALA A 75 6.76 5.83 -11.57
N THR A 76 5.47 5.62 -11.83
CA THR A 76 4.52 6.70 -12.14
C THR A 76 4.36 7.68 -10.96
N LEU A 77 4.28 7.16 -9.73
CA LEU A 77 4.16 7.97 -8.51
C LEU A 77 5.43 8.75 -8.20
N SER A 78 6.59 8.11 -8.30
CA SER A 78 7.89 8.69 -7.94
C SER A 78 8.53 9.53 -9.05
N GLY A 79 8.14 9.30 -10.30
CA GLY A 79 8.84 9.82 -11.48
C GLY A 79 10.15 9.09 -11.81
N ALA A 80 10.41 7.94 -11.16
CA ALA A 80 11.57 7.10 -11.44
C ALA A 80 11.49 6.45 -12.83
N THR A 81 12.65 6.14 -13.37
CA THR A 81 12.81 5.36 -14.60
C THR A 81 12.79 3.85 -14.31
N GLU A 82 12.57 3.04 -15.35
CA GLU A 82 12.63 1.57 -15.26
C GLU A 82 13.99 1.07 -14.73
N GLU A 83 15.10 1.69 -15.15
CA GLU A 83 16.44 1.36 -14.66
C GLU A 83 16.61 1.67 -13.16
N GLU A 84 16.06 2.81 -12.70
CA GLU A 84 16.06 3.16 -11.28
C GLU A 84 15.16 2.22 -10.47
N MET A 85 14.05 1.75 -11.03
CA MET A 85 13.22 0.73 -10.38
C MET A 85 13.97 -0.59 -10.22
N GLU A 86 14.67 -1.06 -11.27
CA GLU A 86 15.47 -2.30 -11.19
C GLU A 86 16.61 -2.18 -10.16
N GLU A 87 17.22 -1.00 -10.02
CA GLU A 87 18.34 -0.78 -9.10
C GLU A 87 17.90 -0.57 -7.64
N PHE A 88 16.82 0.18 -7.41
CA PHE A 88 16.47 0.70 -6.09
C PHE A 88 15.18 0.15 -5.49
N ALA A 89 14.28 -0.41 -6.29
CA ALA A 89 13.05 -0.97 -5.75
C ALA A 89 13.32 -2.28 -5.02
N SER A 90 12.56 -2.51 -3.95
CA SER A 90 12.63 -3.73 -3.15
C SER A 90 11.24 -4.28 -2.87
N THR A 91 11.17 -5.53 -2.43
CA THR A 91 9.91 -6.15 -2.01
C THR A 91 9.69 -5.93 -0.51
N GLY A 92 8.52 -5.38 -0.16
CA GLY A 92 8.04 -5.32 1.21
C GLY A 92 6.66 -5.95 1.33
N HIS A 93 5.88 -5.46 2.29
CA HIS A 93 4.51 -5.91 2.52
C HIS A 93 3.58 -4.79 2.98
N PHE A 94 2.29 -4.98 2.70
CA PHE A 94 1.19 -4.35 3.42
C PHE A 94 0.50 -5.41 4.28
N ALA A 95 -0.04 -5.04 5.42
CA ALA A 95 -0.97 -5.88 6.15
C ALA A 95 -2.15 -6.38 5.28
N LEU A 96 -2.53 -7.64 5.45
CA LEU A 96 -3.68 -8.30 4.82
C LEU A 96 -4.74 -8.65 5.87
N THR A 97 -5.98 -8.27 5.59
CA THR A 97 -7.16 -8.71 6.35
C THR A 97 -8.09 -9.50 5.43
N THR A 98 -8.47 -10.71 5.82
CA THR A 98 -9.45 -11.51 5.07
C THR A 98 -10.82 -11.39 5.72
N GLY A 99 -11.81 -10.89 4.98
CA GLY A 99 -13.18 -10.70 5.44
C GLY A 99 -13.57 -9.24 5.73
N VAL A 100 -14.87 -9.02 5.91
CA VAL A 100 -15.48 -7.73 6.25
C VAL A 100 -15.84 -7.74 7.74
N ASP A 101 -14.93 -7.30 8.61
CA ASP A 101 -15.20 -6.69 9.93
C ASP A 101 -13.97 -6.78 10.84
N GLY A 102 -13.25 -5.66 11.05
CA GLY A 102 -12.50 -5.33 12.28
C GLY A 102 -11.52 -6.34 12.88
N GLU A 103 -11.21 -7.45 12.21
CA GLU A 103 -10.21 -8.41 12.64
C GLU A 103 -8.82 -7.83 12.34
N PRO A 104 -7.84 -8.03 13.23
CA PRO A 104 -6.47 -7.64 12.96
C PRO A 104 -5.98 -8.34 11.69
N ALA A 105 -5.06 -7.69 10.98
CA ALA A 105 -4.41 -8.33 9.86
C ALA A 105 -3.70 -9.61 10.32
N ASP A 106 -4.02 -10.73 9.68
CA ASP A 106 -3.48 -12.05 10.00
C ASP A 106 -2.47 -12.52 8.95
N GLY A 107 -2.13 -11.65 7.99
CA GLY A 107 -1.21 -11.94 6.90
C GLY A 107 -0.65 -10.70 6.22
N ASP A 108 0.07 -10.95 5.12
CA ASP A 108 0.80 -9.91 4.38
C ASP A 108 0.48 -9.96 2.88
N VAL A 109 0.34 -8.79 2.23
CA VAL A 109 0.34 -8.63 0.78
C VAL A 109 1.68 -8.10 0.34
N GLN A 110 2.41 -8.85 -0.50
CA GLN A 110 3.67 -8.36 -1.05
C GLN A 110 3.47 -7.06 -1.82
N ASN A 111 4.37 -6.10 -1.63
CA ASN A 111 4.36 -4.83 -2.34
C ASN A 111 5.76 -4.47 -2.85
N ARG A 112 5.82 -3.44 -3.67
CA ARG A 112 7.06 -2.81 -4.13
C ARG A 112 7.31 -1.55 -3.35
N ILE A 113 8.55 -1.35 -2.93
CA ILE A 113 8.98 -0.22 -2.11
C ILE A 113 10.08 0.53 -2.84
N LEU A 114 10.01 1.85 -2.80
CA LEU A 114 11.08 2.76 -3.18
C LEU A 114 11.36 3.68 -1.99
N LEU A 115 12.60 3.66 -1.53
CA LEU A 115 13.08 4.49 -0.43
C LEU A 115 14.09 5.50 -0.94
N TRP A 116 13.91 6.77 -0.59
CA TRP A 116 14.94 7.78 -0.81
C TRP A 116 15.01 8.76 0.36
N THR A 117 16.17 9.41 0.47
CA THR A 117 16.45 10.38 1.51
C THR A 117 16.91 11.69 0.88
N THR A 118 16.39 12.79 1.39
CA THR A 118 16.91 14.13 1.17
C THR A 118 17.66 14.62 2.41
N ASP A 119 18.19 15.84 2.37
CA ASP A 119 18.79 16.46 3.55
C ASP A 119 17.75 16.78 4.65
N GLU A 120 16.47 16.81 4.31
CA GLU A 120 15.37 17.24 5.18
C GLU A 120 14.45 16.07 5.58
N ASP A 121 14.25 15.09 4.70
CA ASP A 121 13.26 14.02 4.89
C ASP A 121 13.73 12.68 4.35
N ALA A 122 13.18 11.60 4.91
CA ALA A 122 13.21 10.27 4.33
C ALA A 122 11.80 9.92 3.84
N VAL A 123 11.70 9.47 2.59
CA VAL A 123 10.42 9.13 1.96
C VAL A 123 10.45 7.67 1.54
N LEU A 124 9.45 6.92 1.97
CA LEU A 124 9.18 5.56 1.52
C LEU A 124 7.86 5.58 0.76
N LEU A 125 7.91 5.23 -0.52
CA LEU A 125 6.71 4.90 -1.29
C LEU A 125 6.58 3.39 -1.36
N ALA A 126 5.37 2.89 -1.14
CA ALA A 126 5.03 1.49 -1.35
C ALA A 126 3.84 1.38 -2.30
N ALA A 127 3.82 0.36 -3.15
CA ALA A 127 2.77 0.13 -4.11
C ALA A 127 2.49 -1.36 -4.34
N ARG A 128 1.20 -1.70 -4.49
CA ARG A 128 0.76 -3.01 -4.99
C ARG A 128 -0.30 -2.82 -6.07
N VAL A 129 -0.09 -3.44 -7.22
CA VAL A 129 -1.05 -3.56 -8.30
C VAL A 129 -1.42 -5.04 -8.50
N PHE A 130 -2.72 -5.30 -8.69
CA PHE A 130 -3.23 -6.60 -9.11
C PHE A 130 -3.58 -6.54 -10.60
N ALA A 131 -2.69 -7.04 -11.46
CA ALA A 131 -2.78 -6.88 -12.91
C ALA A 131 -3.99 -7.63 -13.51
N ASN A 132 -4.37 -8.76 -12.91
CA ASN A 132 -5.40 -9.64 -13.43
C ASN A 132 -6.84 -9.30 -12.98
N LEU A 133 -7.03 -8.31 -12.10
CA LEU A 133 -8.38 -7.91 -11.68
C LEU A 133 -9.10 -7.15 -12.79
N ASP A 134 -10.35 -7.54 -13.07
CA ASP A 134 -11.23 -6.80 -13.97
C ASP A 134 -11.87 -5.62 -13.22
N TYR A 135 -11.09 -4.56 -13.02
CA TYR A 135 -11.53 -3.31 -12.40
C TYR A 135 -12.70 -2.64 -13.15
N LYS A 136 -12.90 -2.97 -14.44
CA LYS A 136 -14.01 -2.44 -15.24
C LYS A 136 -15.32 -3.14 -14.91
N ALA A 137 -15.29 -4.47 -14.72
CA ALA A 137 -16.44 -5.27 -14.33
C ALA A 137 -16.73 -5.16 -12.83
N SER A 138 -15.70 -5.17 -11.98
CA SER A 138 -15.85 -5.07 -10.53
C SER A 138 -16.17 -3.65 -10.04
N GLN A 139 -15.85 -2.62 -10.85
CA GLN A 139 -15.88 -1.20 -10.44
C GLN A 139 -14.99 -0.90 -9.23
N MET A 140 -14.00 -1.76 -8.97
CA MET A 140 -13.06 -1.64 -7.87
C MET A 140 -11.69 -1.20 -8.38
N SER A 141 -10.93 -0.52 -7.53
CA SER A 141 -9.54 -0.21 -7.79
C SER A 141 -8.66 -1.46 -7.75
N ASN A 142 -7.59 -1.46 -8.55
CA ASN A 142 -6.61 -2.55 -8.63
C ASN A 142 -5.21 -2.14 -8.13
N ALA A 143 -5.01 -0.85 -7.83
CA ALA A 143 -3.75 -0.32 -7.35
C ALA A 143 -3.90 0.35 -5.97
N TYR A 144 -2.89 0.10 -5.13
CA TYR A 144 -2.82 0.57 -3.74
C TYR A 144 -1.45 1.16 -3.53
N SER A 145 -1.39 2.32 -2.87
CA SER A 145 -0.12 2.94 -2.55
C SER A 145 -0.13 3.60 -1.17
N MET A 146 1.07 3.73 -0.64
CA MET A 146 1.35 4.43 0.60
C MET A 146 2.56 5.34 0.40
N GLU A 147 2.49 6.55 0.93
CA GLU A 147 3.63 7.43 1.13
C GLU A 147 3.86 7.59 2.63
N LEU A 148 5.08 7.28 3.06
CA LEU A 148 5.56 7.48 4.41
C LEU A 148 6.69 8.53 4.38
N LEU A 149 6.36 9.72 4.86
CA LEU A 149 7.28 10.85 4.97
C LEU A 149 7.75 10.98 6.41
N CYS A 150 9.06 10.86 6.64
CA CYS A 150 9.67 10.96 7.96
C CYS A 150 10.72 12.07 8.00
N SER A 151 10.72 12.82 9.11
CA SER A 151 11.74 13.83 9.41
C SER A 151 13.16 13.24 9.50
N THR A 152 14.17 14.07 9.18
CA THR A 152 15.58 13.68 9.21
C THR A 152 15.96 12.95 10.51
N GLY A 153 16.58 11.78 10.38
CA GLY A 153 17.05 10.97 11.51
C GLY A 153 16.07 9.90 11.98
N THR A 154 14.86 9.85 11.41
CA THR A 154 13.94 8.71 11.52
C THR A 154 14.08 7.84 10.27
N VAL A 155 14.24 6.53 10.44
CA VAL A 155 14.33 5.57 9.33
C VAL A 155 12.92 5.05 9.04
N PRO A 156 12.35 5.26 7.84
CA PRO A 156 10.99 4.81 7.51
C PRO A 156 10.76 3.31 7.73
N GLU A 157 11.77 2.49 7.41
CA GLU A 157 11.70 1.03 7.58
C GLU A 157 11.57 0.61 9.06
N ASP A 158 12.03 1.43 10.02
CA ASP A 158 11.90 1.11 11.44
C ASP A 158 10.49 1.37 11.98
N VAL A 159 9.64 2.07 11.22
CA VAL A 159 8.29 2.46 11.66
C VAL A 159 7.17 1.91 10.77
N VAL A 160 7.50 1.38 9.58
CA VAL A 160 6.48 0.94 8.61
C VAL A 160 5.59 -0.18 9.17
N ASP A 161 6.13 -1.15 9.91
CA ASP A 161 5.35 -2.25 10.50
C ASP A 161 4.28 -1.74 11.51
N SER A 162 4.50 -0.58 12.14
CA SER A 162 3.51 0.00 13.06
C SER A 162 2.25 0.53 12.35
N LEU A 163 2.28 0.62 11.02
CA LEU A 163 1.15 1.01 10.19
C LEU A 163 0.19 -0.15 9.89
N ASP A 164 0.58 -1.40 10.16
CA ASP A 164 -0.27 -2.56 9.94
C ASP A 164 -1.56 -2.53 10.79
N GLU A 165 -1.51 -1.86 11.93
CA GLU A 165 -2.68 -1.60 12.78
C GLU A 165 -3.62 -0.52 12.21
N VAL A 166 -3.14 0.26 11.23
CA VAL A 166 -3.79 1.44 10.66
C VAL A 166 -4.39 1.14 9.31
N ALA A 167 -3.67 0.41 8.46
CA ALA A 167 -4.06 0.17 7.09
C ALA A 167 -3.79 -1.28 6.70
N SER A 168 -4.80 -1.93 6.14
CA SER A 168 -4.67 -3.28 5.59
C SER A 168 -5.35 -3.36 4.23
N ILE A 169 -4.83 -4.18 3.34
CA ILE A 169 -5.55 -4.61 2.14
C ILE A 169 -6.57 -5.67 2.53
N ILE A 170 -7.81 -5.52 2.06
CA ILE A 170 -8.86 -6.54 2.14
C ILE A 170 -9.00 -7.19 0.77
N VAL A 171 -9.04 -8.52 0.74
CA VAL A 171 -9.39 -9.31 -0.44
C VAL A 171 -10.66 -10.09 -0.15
N THR A 172 -11.64 -10.02 -1.06
CA THR A 172 -12.90 -10.76 -1.01
C THR A 172 -13.09 -11.51 -2.32
N GLU A 173 -13.14 -12.84 -2.27
CA GLU A 173 -13.35 -13.65 -3.47
C GLU A 173 -14.82 -13.65 -3.89
N PRO A 174 -15.13 -13.92 -5.17
CA PRO A 174 -16.51 -13.96 -5.64
C PRO A 174 -17.33 -15.03 -4.92
N GLY A 175 -18.36 -14.61 -4.18
CA GLY A 175 -19.32 -15.50 -3.54
C GLY A 175 -19.18 -15.67 -2.03
N ASP A 176 -18.23 -14.97 -1.40
CA ASP A 176 -18.15 -14.77 0.05
C ASP A 176 -19.21 -13.77 0.58
#